data_AF-A0A7S3QW20-F1
#
_entry.id   AF-A0A7S3QW20-F1
#
_cell.length_a   1.000
_cell.length_b   1.000
_cell.length_c   1.000
_cell.angle_alpha   90.00
_cell.angle_beta   90.00
_cell.angle_gamma   90.00
#
_symmetry.space_group_name_H-M   'P 1'
#
loop_
_entity.id
_entity.type
_entity.pdbx_description
1 polymer ?
#
loop_
_entity_poly.entity_id
_entity_poly.type
_entity_poly.pdbx_seq_one_letter_code
_entity_poly.pdbx_strand_id
1 'polypeptide(L)'
;SGSRASSSSSSIKSSSGSNLSSSSSSPASSGRGLSAAQAAHRALATGVAPLDGIVAVKIQYPDALRTMTGDLKNLRAAAYFLSKTEIKFDLVSAVDELNKQIRLEFDFTREARVMDSIALHLRPIKDRVTVPRSVPGLVTPRLLVMEFLEGIPLTDLGSRVQGLSEAKKRAAKKRILSRVSEAYGMMMLKEGLFQVQPRM
;
A
#
# COMPACT_ATOMS: atom_id res chain seq x y z
N SER A 1 10.33 30.46 -36.65
CA SER A 1 11.52 29.91 -35.97
C SER A 1 11.05 29.20 -34.71
N GLY A 2 11.04 27.87 -34.72
CA GLY A 2 10.66 27.06 -33.57
C GLY A 2 11.79 26.98 -32.54
N SER A 3 11.44 27.01 -31.25
CA SER A 3 12.37 26.71 -30.15
C SER A 3 11.80 25.55 -29.33
N ARG A 4 12.58 24.46 -29.26
CA ARG A 4 12.30 23.21 -28.56
C ARG A 4 12.80 23.28 -27.11
N ALA A 5 11.98 22.71 -26.23
CA ALA A 5 12.30 21.78 -25.13
C ALA A 5 13.30 22.17 -24.02
N SER A 6 12.83 22.08 -22.78
CA SER A 6 13.60 21.52 -21.66
C SER A 6 12.68 20.73 -20.73
N SER A 7 12.48 19.44 -21.03
CA SER A 7 11.87 18.46 -20.13
C SER A 7 12.95 17.88 -19.22
N SER A 8 12.99 18.33 -17.97
CA SER A 8 13.95 17.87 -16.96
C SER A 8 13.56 16.48 -16.44
N SER A 9 14.24 15.44 -16.91
CA SER A 9 14.10 14.07 -16.42
C SER A 9 14.92 13.88 -15.13
N SER A 10 14.25 13.72 -14.00
CA SER A 10 14.88 13.33 -12.72
C SER A 10 15.14 11.83 -12.70
N SER A 11 16.42 11.44 -12.60
CA SER A 11 16.84 10.03 -12.60
C SER A 11 17.13 9.55 -11.18
N ILE A 12 16.51 8.44 -10.77
CA ILE A 12 16.84 7.72 -9.53
C ILE A 12 18.11 6.91 -9.81
N LYS A 13 19.26 7.29 -9.21
CA LYS A 13 20.50 6.49 -9.27
C LYS A 13 20.50 5.42 -8.18
N SER A 14 20.66 4.16 -8.56
CA SER A 14 21.09 3.10 -7.64
C SER A 14 22.60 3.17 -7.47
N SER A 15 23.09 3.60 -6.30
CA SER A 15 24.52 3.59 -5.99
C SER A 15 24.97 2.17 -5.63
N SER A 16 25.70 1.53 -6.54
CA SER A 16 26.44 0.29 -6.30
C SER A 16 27.73 0.60 -5.54
N GLY A 17 27.91 0.04 -4.34
CA GLY A 17 29.16 0.15 -3.60
C GLY A 17 29.06 -0.19 -2.12
N SER A 18 29.35 -1.45 -1.79
CA SER A 18 29.74 -2.04 -0.49
C SER A 18 28.73 -2.10 0.68
N ASN A 19 28.37 -3.35 0.99
CA ASN A 19 27.93 -3.89 2.28
C ASN A 19 26.64 -3.32 2.89
N LEU A 20 25.48 -3.67 2.32
CA LEU A 20 24.24 -3.75 3.08
C LEU A 20 23.90 -5.23 3.34
N SER A 21 23.93 -5.62 4.60
CA SER A 21 23.35 -6.87 5.08
C SER A 21 21.85 -6.87 4.75
N SER A 22 21.47 -7.60 3.70
CA SER A 22 20.09 -7.80 3.29
C SER A 22 19.37 -8.67 4.31
N SER A 23 18.64 -8.07 5.24
CA SER A 23 17.65 -8.80 6.04
C SER A 23 16.40 -9.03 5.19
N SER A 24 16.46 -10.01 4.28
CA SER A 24 15.29 -10.53 3.56
C SER A 24 14.57 -11.53 4.45
N SER A 25 13.55 -11.09 5.18
CA SER A 25 12.61 -12.02 5.82
C SER A 25 11.60 -12.50 4.77
N SER A 26 11.81 -13.70 4.24
CA SER A 26 10.80 -14.40 3.42
C SER A 26 9.59 -14.77 4.27
N PRO A 27 8.34 -14.38 3.91
CA PRO A 27 7.15 -14.94 4.54
C PRO A 27 6.78 -16.26 3.86
N ALA A 28 6.44 -17.24 4.69
CA ALA A 28 5.99 -18.57 4.31
C ALA A 28 4.73 -18.55 3.42
N SER A 29 4.59 -19.63 2.66
CA SER A 29 3.70 -19.83 1.51
C SER A 29 2.22 -20.07 1.86
N SER A 30 1.50 -19.05 2.29
CA SER A 30 0.03 -19.04 2.25
C SER A 30 -0.50 -17.59 2.18
N GLY A 31 -0.99 -17.18 0.99
CA GLY A 31 -1.58 -15.85 0.76
C GLY A 31 -0.94 -14.95 -0.32
N ARG A 32 -0.30 -15.53 -1.35
CA ARG A 32 0.58 -14.86 -2.34
C ARG A 32 -0.08 -14.01 -3.45
N GLY A 33 -1.33 -13.56 -3.32
CA GLY A 33 -2.00 -12.87 -4.43
C GLY A 33 -1.41 -11.51 -4.79
N LEU A 34 -1.25 -10.63 -3.79
CA LEU A 34 -0.94 -9.21 -4.01
C LEU A 34 0.48 -8.81 -3.61
N SER A 35 1.07 -9.47 -2.60
CA SER A 35 2.44 -9.18 -2.16
C SER A 35 3.50 -9.63 -3.17
N ALA A 36 3.20 -10.62 -4.01
CA ALA A 36 4.09 -11.05 -5.09
C ALA A 36 4.01 -10.15 -6.33
N ALA A 37 3.00 -9.28 -6.42
CA ALA A 37 2.75 -8.41 -7.57
C ALA A 37 3.46 -7.05 -7.49
N GLN A 38 3.85 -6.64 -6.27
CA GLN A 38 4.36 -5.31 -5.97
C GLN A 38 5.43 -5.37 -4.89
N ALA A 39 6.45 -4.53 -4.98
CA ALA A 39 7.48 -4.37 -3.96
C ALA A 39 7.51 -2.94 -3.43
N ALA A 40 7.78 -2.78 -2.13
CA ALA A 40 7.97 -1.50 -1.48
C ALA A 40 9.40 -1.40 -0.94
N HIS A 41 10.11 -0.33 -1.28
CA HIS A 41 11.51 -0.12 -0.88
C HIS A 41 11.71 1.29 -0.32
N ARG A 42 12.60 1.42 0.67
CA ARG A 42 13.14 2.71 1.10
C ARG A 42 14.22 3.13 0.11
N ALA A 43 14.16 4.36 -0.39
CA ALA A 43 15.12 4.90 -1.33
C ALA A 43 15.52 6.33 -0.97
N LEU A 44 16.67 6.76 -1.47
CA LEU A 44 17.08 8.17 -1.44
C LEU A 44 16.72 8.81 -2.78
N ALA A 45 15.87 9.83 -2.74
CA ALA A 45 15.55 10.67 -3.87
C ALA A 45 16.66 11.71 -4.07
N THR A 46 17.17 11.79 -5.29
CA THR A 46 18.12 12.83 -5.71
C THR A 46 17.33 13.89 -6.48
N GLY A 47 16.89 14.94 -5.79
CA GLY A 47 16.02 15.99 -6.35
C GLY A 47 15.03 16.57 -5.34
N VAL A 48 13.88 17.06 -5.81
CA VAL A 48 12.80 17.56 -4.93
C VAL A 48 12.19 16.38 -4.17
N ALA A 49 12.48 16.31 -2.88
CA ALA A 49 12.00 15.26 -1.99
C ALA A 49 11.55 15.87 -0.66
N PRO A 50 10.50 15.33 -0.02
CA PRO A 50 10.15 15.71 1.34
C PRO A 50 11.17 15.10 2.33
N LEU A 51 11.70 15.90 3.25
CA LEU A 51 12.61 15.54 4.36
C LEU A 51 13.83 14.67 3.99
N ASP A 52 15.02 15.27 4.06
CA ASP A 52 16.35 14.61 3.97
C ASP A 52 16.58 13.68 2.76
N GLY A 53 15.70 13.75 1.76
CA GLY A 53 15.75 12.93 0.55
C GLY A 53 15.23 11.50 0.73
N ILE A 54 14.68 11.10 1.88
CA ILE A 54 14.24 9.71 2.09
C ILE A 54 12.80 9.53 1.63
N VAL A 55 12.57 8.55 0.74
CA VAL A 55 11.24 8.24 0.18
C VAL A 55 10.94 6.75 0.25
N ALA A 56 9.65 6.44 0.28
CA ALA A 56 9.15 5.09 0.03
C ALA A 56 8.78 4.96 -1.45
N VAL A 57 9.20 3.87 -2.09
CA VAL A 57 8.96 3.59 -3.51
C VAL A 57 8.23 2.26 -3.63
N LYS A 58 7.02 2.30 -4.18
CA LYS A 58 6.23 1.13 -4.57
C LYS A 58 6.31 0.91 -6.08
N ILE A 59 6.65 -0.31 -6.50
CA ILE A 59 6.80 -0.69 -7.91
C ILE A 59 5.99 -1.95 -8.18
N GLN A 60 5.27 -1.98 -9.31
CA GLN A 60 4.61 -3.18 -9.83
C GLN A 60 5.55 -3.99 -10.72
N TYR A 61 5.55 -5.31 -10.57
CA TYR A 61 6.26 -6.17 -11.52
C TYR A 61 5.58 -6.15 -12.89
N PRO A 62 6.34 -6.12 -14.01
CA PRO A 62 5.79 -5.92 -15.35
C PRO A 62 4.69 -6.93 -15.74
N ASP A 63 4.82 -8.18 -15.30
CA ASP A 63 3.90 -9.28 -15.64
C ASP A 63 2.79 -9.51 -14.62
N ALA A 64 2.82 -8.83 -13.47
CA ALA A 64 1.93 -9.13 -12.36
C ALA A 64 0.45 -8.98 -12.72
N LEU A 65 0.07 -7.92 -13.43
CA LEU A 65 -1.32 -7.70 -13.84
C LEU A 65 -1.79 -8.79 -14.82
N ARG A 66 -0.93 -9.20 -15.75
CA ARG A 66 -1.27 -10.22 -16.75
C ARG A 66 -1.49 -11.58 -16.09
N THR A 67 -0.56 -11.98 -15.22
CA THR A 67 -0.65 -13.22 -14.46
C THR A 67 -1.91 -13.24 -13.59
N MET A 68 -2.14 -12.19 -12.82
CA MET A 68 -3.28 -12.13 -11.91
C MET A 68 -4.63 -12.07 -12.64
N THR A 69 -4.69 -11.42 -13.81
CA THR A 69 -5.89 -11.45 -14.67
C THR A 69 -6.13 -12.86 -15.24
N GLY A 70 -5.06 -13.62 -15.54
CA GLY A 70 -5.16 -15.02 -15.94
C GLY A 70 -5.71 -15.91 -14.83
N ASP A 71 -5.19 -15.76 -13.61
CA ASP A 71 -5.64 -16.52 -12.44
C ASP A 71 -7.12 -16.25 -12.13
N LEU A 72 -7.58 -15.00 -12.23
CA LEU A 72 -8.99 -14.64 -12.05
C LEU A 72 -9.91 -15.28 -13.10
N LYS A 73 -9.45 -15.42 -14.35
CA LYS A 73 -10.22 -16.13 -15.39
C LYS A 73 -10.37 -17.61 -15.03
N ASN A 74 -9.32 -18.24 -14.54
CA ASN A 74 -9.34 -19.63 -14.10
C ASN A 74 -10.27 -19.81 -12.88
N LEU A 75 -10.18 -18.90 -11.90
CA LEU A 75 -11.08 -18.88 -10.74
C LEU A 75 -12.54 -18.68 -11.14
N ARG A 76 -12.82 -17.81 -12.11
CA ARG A 76 -14.18 -17.60 -12.62
C ARG A 76 -14.72 -18.88 -13.29
N ALA A 77 -13.89 -19.57 -14.07
CA ALA A 77 -14.28 -20.82 -14.71
C ALA A 77 -14.58 -21.92 -13.68
N ALA A 78 -13.73 -22.05 -12.65
CA ALA A 78 -13.96 -22.97 -11.54
C ALA A 78 -15.25 -22.61 -10.76
N ALA A 79 -15.46 -21.33 -10.49
CA ALA A 79 -16.66 -20.84 -9.80
C ALA A 79 -17.94 -21.16 -10.58
N TYR A 80 -17.92 -20.98 -11.91
CA TYR A 80 -19.04 -21.32 -12.78
C TYR A 80 -19.32 -22.83 -12.84
N PHE A 81 -18.31 -23.68 -12.71
CA PHE A 81 -18.51 -25.12 -12.63
C PHE A 81 -19.14 -25.53 -11.29
N LEU A 82 -18.63 -24.98 -10.18
CA LEU A 82 -19.12 -25.25 -8.82
C LEU A 82 -20.51 -24.67 -8.55
N SER A 83 -20.91 -23.59 -9.22
CA SER A 83 -22.28 -23.08 -9.12
C SER A 83 -23.32 -24.04 -9.71
N LYS A 84 -22.91 -25.01 -10.54
CA LYS A 84 -23.80 -26.05 -11.07
C LYS A 84 -24.04 -27.21 -10.09
N THR A 85 -23.25 -27.32 -9.03
CA THR A 85 -23.29 -28.42 -8.05
C THR A 85 -23.98 -28.01 -6.72
N GLU A 86 -25.08 -27.27 -6.79
CA GLU A 86 -25.96 -26.88 -5.65
C GLU A 86 -25.37 -25.97 -4.56
N ILE A 87 -24.20 -25.35 -4.78
CA ILE A 87 -23.68 -24.36 -3.83
C ILE A 87 -24.56 -23.10 -3.91
N LYS A 88 -25.31 -22.79 -2.83
CA LYS A 88 -26.18 -21.59 -2.71
C LYS A 88 -25.42 -20.24 -2.64
N PHE A 89 -24.15 -20.21 -3.03
CA PHE A 89 -23.30 -19.03 -2.97
C PHE A 89 -22.95 -18.58 -4.39
N ASP A 90 -23.19 -17.30 -4.69
CA ASP A 90 -22.86 -16.71 -5.99
C ASP A 90 -21.35 -16.42 -6.08
N LEU A 91 -20.59 -17.49 -6.26
CA LEU A 91 -19.14 -17.45 -6.34
C LEU A 91 -18.67 -16.71 -7.61
N VAL A 92 -19.49 -16.68 -8.67
CA VAL A 92 -19.20 -15.96 -9.91
C VAL A 92 -19.22 -14.45 -9.67
N SER A 93 -20.26 -13.94 -9.02
CA SER A 93 -20.33 -12.52 -8.66
C SER A 93 -19.20 -12.11 -7.70
N ALA A 94 -18.83 -12.98 -6.75
CA ALA A 94 -17.69 -12.72 -5.88
C ALA A 94 -16.36 -12.58 -6.64
N VAL A 95 -16.10 -13.46 -7.61
CA VAL A 95 -14.90 -13.38 -8.47
C VAL A 95 -14.93 -12.13 -9.36
N ASP A 96 -16.10 -11.73 -9.85
CA ASP A 96 -16.24 -10.53 -10.68
C ASP A 96 -15.96 -9.25 -9.91
N GLU A 97 -16.41 -9.17 -8.66
CA GLU A 97 -16.09 -8.05 -7.79
C GLU A 97 -14.60 -8.02 -7.45
N LEU A 98 -14.00 -9.19 -7.15
CA LEU A 98 -12.57 -9.30 -6.92
C LEU A 98 -11.75 -8.83 -8.14
N ASN A 99 -12.18 -9.16 -9.35
CA ASN A 99 -11.52 -8.70 -10.59
C ASN A 99 -11.59 -7.17 -10.75
N LYS A 100 -12.73 -6.55 -10.41
CA LYS A 100 -12.82 -5.08 -10.39
C LYS A 100 -11.87 -4.48 -9.35
N GLN A 101 -11.84 -5.02 -8.13
CA GLN A 101 -10.97 -4.55 -7.06
C GLN A 101 -9.50 -4.64 -7.43
N ILE A 102 -9.06 -5.76 -8.02
CA ILE A 102 -7.68 -5.94 -8.48
C ILE A 102 -7.30 -4.88 -9.51
N ARG A 103 -8.17 -4.56 -10.47
CA ARG A 103 -7.87 -3.49 -11.45
C ARG A 103 -7.65 -2.13 -10.78
N LEU A 104 -8.38 -1.84 -9.71
CA LEU A 104 -8.20 -0.59 -8.95
C LEU A 104 -6.89 -0.57 -8.14
N GLU A 105 -6.44 -1.72 -7.64
CA GLU A 105 -5.18 -1.89 -6.90
C GLU A 105 -3.94 -1.78 -7.82
N PHE A 106 -4.09 -2.08 -9.11
CA PHE A 106 -3.03 -1.97 -10.10
C PHE A 106 -2.91 -0.57 -10.72
N ASP A 107 -3.69 0.41 -10.28
CA ASP A 107 -3.52 1.82 -10.65
C ASP A 107 -3.01 2.65 -9.46
N PHE A 108 -1.69 2.80 -9.37
CA PHE A 108 -1.06 3.62 -8.35
C PHE A 108 -1.37 5.12 -8.44
N THR A 109 -1.85 5.62 -9.60
CA THR A 109 -2.31 7.02 -9.67
C THR A 109 -3.60 7.20 -8.87
N ARG A 110 -4.47 6.20 -8.87
CA ARG A 110 -5.67 6.17 -8.03
C ARG A 110 -5.28 6.06 -6.55
N GLU A 111 -4.36 5.18 -6.20
CA GLU A 111 -3.87 5.04 -4.82
C GLU A 111 -3.30 6.36 -4.30
N ALA A 112 -2.46 7.04 -5.09
CA ALA A 112 -1.87 8.32 -4.71
C ALA A 112 -2.93 9.41 -4.46
N ARG A 113 -3.94 9.52 -5.35
CA ARG A 113 -5.04 10.49 -5.19
C ARG A 113 -5.82 10.25 -3.91
N VAL A 114 -6.15 9.00 -3.61
CA VAL A 114 -6.88 8.63 -2.39
C VAL A 114 -6.02 8.93 -1.15
N MET A 115 -4.75 8.53 -1.17
CA MET A 115 -3.81 8.78 -0.07
C MET A 115 -3.65 10.28 0.21
N ASP A 116 -3.45 11.10 -0.82
CA ASP A 116 -3.31 12.54 -0.67
C ASP A 116 -4.59 13.20 -0.16
N SER A 117 -5.76 12.71 -0.58
CA SER A 117 -7.06 13.16 -0.07
C SER A 117 -7.19 12.83 1.42
N ILE A 118 -6.91 11.60 1.82
CA ILE A 118 -6.94 11.18 3.23
C ILE A 118 -5.96 12.02 4.05
N ALA A 119 -4.75 12.27 3.54
CA ALA A 119 -3.76 13.09 4.21
C ALA A 119 -4.24 14.55 4.43
N LEU A 120 -5.02 15.11 3.49
CA LEU A 120 -5.66 16.42 3.68
C LEU A 120 -6.75 16.38 4.75
N HIS A 121 -7.59 15.34 4.73
CA HIS A 121 -8.72 15.21 5.65
C HIS A 121 -8.30 14.93 7.10
N LEU A 122 -7.22 14.18 7.30
CA LEU A 122 -6.67 13.85 8.62
C LEU A 122 -5.73 14.92 9.18
N ARG A 123 -5.51 16.05 8.47
CA ARG A 123 -4.75 17.20 8.98
C ARG A 123 -5.14 17.63 10.41
N PRO A 124 -6.42 17.64 10.82
CA PRO A 124 -6.80 18.03 12.19
C PRO A 124 -6.25 17.13 13.29
N ILE A 125 -5.90 15.88 12.98
CA ILE A 125 -5.38 14.88 13.93
C ILE A 125 -3.95 14.42 13.59
N LYS A 126 -3.19 15.25 12.85
CA LYS A 126 -1.86 14.90 12.34
C LYS A 126 -0.86 14.51 13.45
N ASP A 127 -1.03 15.07 14.64
CA ASP A 127 -0.25 14.76 15.85
C ASP A 127 -0.45 13.32 16.36
N ARG A 128 -1.58 12.70 16.00
CA ARG A 128 -1.93 11.33 16.39
C ARG A 128 -1.82 10.34 15.24
N VAL A 129 -2.18 10.75 14.03
CA VAL A 129 -2.23 9.91 12.84
C VAL A 129 -1.61 10.67 11.68
N THR A 130 -0.52 10.14 11.14
CA THR A 130 0.15 10.70 9.97
C THR A 130 -0.07 9.78 8.78
N VAL A 131 -0.43 10.36 7.64
CA VAL A 131 -0.56 9.69 6.35
C VAL A 131 0.51 10.26 5.42
N PRO A 132 1.29 9.42 4.74
CA PRO A 132 2.32 9.91 3.83
C PRO A 132 1.69 10.63 2.64
N ARG A 133 2.40 11.61 2.10
CA ARG A 133 2.00 12.30 0.87
C ARG A 133 2.72 11.73 -0.34
N SER A 134 2.07 11.74 -1.50
CA SER A 134 2.73 11.39 -2.75
C SER A 134 3.73 12.47 -3.17
N VAL A 135 4.82 12.08 -3.83
CA VAL A 135 5.78 13.04 -4.39
C VAL A 135 5.32 13.48 -5.78
N PRO A 136 5.00 14.78 -5.98
CA PRO A 136 4.50 15.26 -7.27
C PRO A 136 5.46 14.95 -8.42
N GLY A 137 4.91 14.48 -9.54
CA GLY A 137 5.70 14.13 -10.73
C GLY A 137 6.41 12.76 -10.67
N LEU A 138 6.37 12.06 -9.54
CA LEU A 138 6.96 10.72 -9.36
C LEU A 138 5.88 9.64 -9.10
N VAL A 139 4.69 9.84 -9.67
CA VAL A 139 3.57 8.90 -9.61
C VAL A 139 3.16 8.52 -11.02
N THR A 140 3.07 7.22 -11.28
CA THR A 140 2.57 6.62 -12.52
C THR A 140 1.68 5.41 -12.15
N PRO A 141 0.94 4.79 -13.08
CA PRO A 141 0.15 3.61 -12.76
C PRO A 141 0.95 2.43 -12.17
N ARG A 142 2.27 2.37 -12.42
CA ARG A 142 3.15 1.26 -11.98
C ARG A 142 4.23 1.64 -10.97
N LEU A 143 4.38 2.94 -10.67
CA LEU A 143 5.36 3.48 -9.73
C LEU A 143 4.68 4.52 -8.82
N LEU A 144 4.79 4.36 -7.51
CA LEU A 144 4.36 5.34 -6.53
C LEU A 144 5.53 5.70 -5.62
N VAL A 145 5.97 6.96 -5.69
CA VAL A 145 6.92 7.55 -4.74
C VAL A 145 6.17 8.41 -3.74
N MET A 146 6.43 8.20 -2.45
CA MET A 146 5.76 8.88 -1.35
C MET A 146 6.71 9.16 -0.18
N GLU A 147 6.27 10.01 0.74
CA GLU A 147 6.96 10.25 2.01
C GLU A 147 7.25 8.93 2.74
N PHE A 148 8.46 8.79 3.26
CA PHE A 148 8.81 7.68 4.13
C PHE A 148 8.42 8.01 5.57
N LEU A 149 7.56 7.18 6.17
CA LEU A 149 7.22 7.29 7.59
C LEU A 149 8.02 6.27 8.39
N GLU A 150 8.84 6.76 9.32
CA GLU A 150 9.52 5.91 10.29
C GLU A 150 8.54 5.46 11.38
N GLY A 151 8.47 4.16 11.62
CA GLY A 151 7.55 3.59 12.59
C GLY A 151 7.81 2.11 12.84
N ILE A 152 7.17 1.59 13.88
CA ILE A 152 7.18 0.16 14.20
C ILE A 152 5.93 -0.44 13.54
N PRO A 153 6.07 -1.46 12.67
CA PRO A 153 4.94 -2.20 12.14
C PRO A 153 4.05 -2.72 13.26
N LEU A 154 2.73 -2.63 13.10
CA LEU A 154 1.82 -3.05 14.15
C LEU A 154 1.90 -4.56 14.41
N THR A 155 2.28 -5.34 13.39
CA THR A 155 2.56 -6.78 13.47
C THR A 155 3.67 -7.12 14.47
N ASP A 156 4.67 -6.25 14.58
CA ASP A 156 5.84 -6.44 15.44
C ASP A 156 5.65 -5.84 16.84
N LEU A 157 4.52 -5.14 17.05
CA LEU A 157 4.22 -4.55 18.34
C LEU A 157 4.03 -5.64 19.40
N GLY A 158 3.43 -6.77 19.03
CA GLY A 158 3.15 -7.89 19.92
C GLY A 158 4.39 -8.44 20.60
N SER A 159 5.49 -8.63 19.85
CA SER A 159 6.76 -9.14 20.38
C SER A 159 7.48 -8.11 21.25
N ARG A 160 7.42 -6.82 20.89
CA ARG A 160 8.11 -5.75 21.63
C ARG A 160 7.43 -5.36 22.93
N VAL A 161 6.12 -5.54 23.05
CA VAL A 161 5.40 -5.25 24.30
C VAL A 161 5.42 -6.41 25.30
N GLN A 162 5.98 -7.58 24.96
CA GLN A 162 6.01 -8.76 25.83
C GLN A 162 6.67 -8.48 27.19
N GLY A 163 7.75 -7.69 27.21
CA GLY A 163 8.47 -7.29 28.43
C GLY A 163 7.83 -6.15 29.23
N LEU A 164 6.69 -5.60 28.79
CA LEU A 164 5.98 -4.55 29.50
C LEU A 164 4.99 -5.14 30.52
N SER A 165 4.77 -4.41 31.62
CA SER A 165 3.68 -4.70 32.56
C SER A 165 2.31 -4.73 31.84
N GLU A 166 1.40 -5.58 32.30
CA GLU A 166 0.04 -5.70 31.77
C GLU A 166 -0.72 -4.36 31.72
N ALA A 167 -0.47 -3.46 32.68
CA ALA A 167 -1.04 -2.12 32.67
C ALA A 167 -0.55 -1.29 31.47
N LYS A 168 0.75 -1.37 31.13
CA LYS A 168 1.36 -0.67 29.99
C LYS A 168 0.89 -1.27 28.67
N LYS A 169 0.75 -2.60 28.57
CA LYS A 169 0.17 -3.29 27.41
C LYS A 169 -1.26 -2.84 27.13
N ARG A 170 -2.12 -2.82 28.16
CA ARG A 170 -3.50 -2.33 28.04
C ARG A 170 -3.56 -0.86 27.61
N ALA A 171 -2.73 -0.01 28.20
CA ALA A 171 -2.66 1.40 27.82
C ALA A 171 -2.23 1.59 26.36
N ALA A 172 -1.22 0.85 25.89
CA ALA A 172 -0.78 0.87 24.49
C ALA A 172 -1.90 0.42 23.54
N LYS A 173 -2.56 -0.71 23.84
CA LYS A 173 -3.69 -1.23 23.04
C LYS A 173 -4.82 -0.22 22.95
N LYS A 174 -5.22 0.39 24.09
CA LYS A 174 -6.28 1.41 24.13
C LYS A 174 -5.90 2.65 23.31
N ARG A 175 -4.65 3.09 23.39
CA ARG A 175 -4.12 4.24 22.63
C ARG A 175 -4.11 3.99 21.12
N ILE A 176 -3.76 2.79 20.68
CA ILE A 176 -3.77 2.43 19.25
C ILE A 176 -5.20 2.31 18.77
N LEU A 177 -6.05 1.57 19.49
CA LEU A 177 -7.45 1.40 19.13
C LEU A 177 -8.16 2.74 18.99
N SER A 178 -7.97 3.65 19.97
CA SER A 178 -8.57 4.99 19.90
C SER A 178 -8.14 5.79 18.67
N ARG A 179 -6.84 5.75 18.31
CA ARG A 179 -6.32 6.50 17.15
C ARG A 179 -6.81 5.90 15.82
N VAL A 180 -6.81 4.57 15.74
CA VAL A 180 -7.31 3.86 14.56
C VAL A 180 -8.81 4.12 14.40
N SER A 181 -9.62 3.96 15.46
CA SER A 181 -11.04 4.27 15.45
C SER A 181 -11.34 5.72 15.06
N GLU A 182 -10.57 6.69 15.56
CA GLU A 182 -10.71 8.11 15.23
C GLU A 182 -10.42 8.36 13.73
N ALA A 183 -9.32 7.81 13.21
CA ALA A 183 -8.99 7.90 11.79
C ALA A 183 -10.06 7.24 10.91
N TYR A 184 -10.50 6.04 11.25
CA TYR A 184 -11.56 5.33 10.53
C TYR A 184 -12.89 6.10 10.55
N GLY A 185 -13.26 6.67 11.70
CA GLY A 185 -14.46 7.52 11.80
C GLY A 185 -14.38 8.72 10.87
N MET A 186 -13.23 9.41 10.82
CA MET A 186 -13.03 10.54 9.91
C MET A 186 -13.01 10.14 8.43
N MET A 187 -12.42 8.98 8.09
CA MET A 187 -12.43 8.47 6.71
C MET A 187 -13.84 8.07 6.26
N MET A 188 -14.60 7.35 7.11
CA MET A 188 -15.94 6.86 6.76
C MET A 188 -16.97 7.97 6.65
N LEU A 189 -17.00 8.90 7.61
CA LEU A 189 -18.05 9.92 7.68
C LEU A 189 -17.85 11.07 6.69
N LYS A 190 -16.66 11.20 6.09
CA LYS A 190 -16.31 12.37 5.28
C LYS A 190 -16.02 12.07 3.80
N GLU A 191 -15.54 10.88 3.45
CA GLU A 191 -15.06 10.60 2.08
C GLU A 191 -15.75 9.43 1.36
N GLY A 192 -16.48 8.56 2.05
CA GLY A 192 -17.05 7.34 1.43
C GLY A 192 -16.00 6.42 0.78
N LEU A 193 -14.71 6.65 1.04
CA LEU A 193 -13.58 5.96 0.44
C LEU A 193 -13.01 4.95 1.44
N PHE A 194 -13.16 3.68 1.08
CA PHE A 194 -12.63 2.55 1.84
C PHE A 194 -11.33 2.06 1.21
N GLN A 195 -10.24 2.07 1.99
CA GLN A 195 -9.03 1.31 1.68
C GLN A 195 -9.10 0.02 2.52
N VAL A 196 -9.51 -1.08 1.88
CA VAL A 196 -9.85 -2.38 2.52
C VAL A 196 -8.66 -3.00 3.26
N GLN A 197 -7.43 -2.56 2.97
CA GLN A 197 -6.24 -3.06 3.64
C GLN A 197 -5.29 -1.93 4.02
N PRO A 198 -5.32 -1.45 5.27
CA PRO A 198 -4.13 -0.84 5.82
C PRO A 198 -3.08 -1.95 5.93
N ARG A 199 -2.04 -1.91 5.08
CA ARG A 199 -0.84 -2.70 5.34
C ARG A 199 -0.16 -2.05 6.55
N MET A 200 -0.51 -2.54 7.74
CA MET A 200 0.00 -2.12 9.06
C MET A 200 1.14 -2.99 9.54
#